data_AF-A0A359E4R9-F1
#
_entry.id   AF-A0A359E4R9-F1
#
_cell.length_a   1.000
_cell.length_b   1.000
_cell.length_c   1.000
_cell.angle_alpha   90.00
_cell.angle_beta   90.00
_cell.angle_gamma   90.00
#
_symmetry.space_group_name_H-M   'P 1'
#
loop_
_entity.id
_entity.type
_entity.pdbx_description
1 polymer ?
#
loop_
_entity_poly.entity_id
_entity_poly.type
_entity_poly.pdbx_seq_one_letter_code
_entity_poly.pdbx_strand_id
1 'polypeptide(L)'
;FVKLPLGAEAFLNYSKSTEAEYKEGDKVEDAFVLNFDENSKNIEISQLDSDKDKAKKAKKKVDTSNMETGAPTLGEMSGLAALKADMEEKEKAEAQEKADAAKAKKKAAEDTKAEKKEEDESSDEEE
;
A
#
# COMPACT_ATOMS: atom_id res chain seq x y z
N PHE A 1 34.38 9.08 6.26
CA PHE A 1 33.24 8.49 5.53
C PHE A 1 33.77 7.47 4.54
N VAL A 2 33.05 6.37 4.33
CA VAL A 2 33.47 5.25 3.47
C VAL A 2 32.49 5.13 2.32
N LYS A 3 33.00 5.05 1.09
CA LYS A 3 32.16 4.86 -0.10
C LYS A 3 31.89 3.37 -0.31
N LEU A 4 30.62 2.98 -0.31
CA LEU A 4 30.19 1.60 -0.56
C LEU A 4 30.13 1.29 -2.06
N PRO A 5 30.15 0.00 -2.46
CA PRO A 5 30.17 -0.41 -3.87
C PRO A 5 28.99 0.12 -4.71
N LEU A 6 27.82 0.30 -4.08
CA LEU A 6 26.61 0.81 -4.73
C LEU A 6 26.54 2.34 -4.80
N GLY A 7 27.64 3.02 -4.44
CA GLY A 7 27.73 4.49 -4.46
C GLY A 7 27.15 5.20 -3.24
N ALA A 8 26.60 4.45 -2.28
CA ALA A 8 26.16 5.01 -1.00
C ALA A 8 27.35 5.36 -0.10
N GLU A 9 27.18 6.38 0.74
CA GLU A 9 28.17 6.78 1.73
C GLU A 9 27.81 6.21 3.10
N ALA A 10 28.80 5.64 3.77
CA ALA A 10 28.68 5.12 5.12
C ALA A 10 29.54 5.91 6.09
N PHE A 11 29.02 6.08 7.30
CA PHE A 11 29.71 6.69 8.42
C PHE A 11 30.35 5.62 9.30
N LEU A 12 31.68 5.60 9.33
CA LEU A 12 32.47 4.85 10.30
C LEU A 12 32.79 5.78 11.48
N ASN A 13 32.23 5.47 12.64
CA ASN A 13 32.53 6.22 13.86
C ASN A 13 33.95 5.88 14.34
N TYR A 14 34.71 6.87 14.78
CA TYR A 14 36.08 6.69 15.32
C TYR A 14 36.13 5.64 16.43
N SER A 15 35.16 5.66 17.37
CA SER A 15 35.09 4.69 18.47
C SER A 15 34.77 3.26 18.02
N LYS A 16 34.40 3.09 16.74
CA LYS A 16 34.04 1.82 16.10
C LYS A 16 35.05 1.42 15.01
N SER A 17 36.12 2.18 14.86
CA SER A 17 37.24 1.88 13.99
C SER A 17 38.32 1.09 14.72
N THR A 18 38.98 0.17 14.03
CA THR A 18 40.18 -0.51 14.52
C THR A 18 41.45 0.28 14.22
N GLU A 19 41.43 1.13 13.19
CA GLU A 19 42.54 2.00 12.83
C GLU A 19 42.33 3.42 13.35
N ALA A 20 43.42 4.06 13.78
CA ALA A 20 43.40 5.41 14.34
C ALA A 20 43.36 6.49 13.24
N GLU A 21 43.91 6.22 12.06
CA GLU A 21 43.99 7.17 10.96
C GLU A 21 43.81 6.44 9.63
N TYR A 22 42.94 6.99 8.78
CA TYR A 22 42.76 6.55 7.40
C TYR A 22 43.18 7.66 6.44
N LYS A 23 43.77 7.30 5.32
CA LYS A 23 43.98 8.22 4.19
C LYS A 23 42.84 8.09 3.20
N GLU A 24 42.60 9.16 2.44
CA GLU A 24 41.64 9.14 1.35
C GLU A 24 42.04 8.08 0.33
N GLY A 25 41.12 7.16 0.03
CA GLY A 25 41.35 6.03 -0.88
C GLY A 25 41.77 4.73 -0.18
N ASP A 26 42.03 4.75 1.12
CA ASP A 26 42.28 3.52 1.87
C ASP A 26 41.03 2.64 1.92
N LYS A 27 41.25 1.33 1.83
CA LYS A 27 40.18 0.35 1.92
C LYS A 27 39.94 -0.01 3.37
N VAL A 28 38.70 0.14 3.80
CA VAL A 28 38.25 -0.28 5.12
C VAL A 28 37.82 -1.74 5.04
N GLU A 29 38.63 -2.63 5.61
CA GLU A 29 38.30 -4.06 5.71
C GLU A 29 37.49 -4.37 6.98
N ASP A 30 36.76 -5.49 6.95
CA ASP A 30 35.99 -6.04 8.08
C ASP A 30 34.98 -5.10 8.76
N ALA A 31 34.32 -4.23 7.98
CA ALA A 31 33.24 -3.38 8.47
C ALA A 31 31.85 -4.03 8.32
N PHE A 32 31.02 -3.89 9.35
CA PHE A 32 29.64 -4.36 9.40
C PHE A 32 28.66 -3.19 9.50
N VAL A 33 27.54 -3.29 8.80
CA VAL A 33 26.45 -2.32 8.90
C VAL A 33 25.72 -2.51 10.23
N LEU A 34 25.77 -1.48 11.08
CA LEU A 34 25.11 -1.43 12.38
C LEU A 34 23.67 -0.93 12.24
N ASN A 35 23.50 0.15 11.48
CA ASN A 35 22.22 0.82 11.31
C ASN A 35 22.10 1.40 9.91
N PHE A 36 20.88 1.37 9.38
CA PHE A 36 20.51 1.94 8.09
C PHE A 36 19.27 2.79 8.32
N ASP A 37 19.39 4.10 8.12
CA ASP A 37 18.27 5.03 8.17
C ASP A 37 18.05 5.64 6.79
N GLU A 38 16.96 5.24 6.15
CA GLU A 38 16.58 5.68 4.81
C GLU A 38 16.19 7.17 4.79
N ASN A 39 15.59 7.68 5.87
CA ASN A 39 15.10 9.08 5.91
C ASN A 39 16.25 10.08 5.84
N SER A 40 17.30 9.81 6.61
CA SER A 40 18.52 10.62 6.63
C SER A 40 19.55 10.16 5.59
N LYS A 41 19.26 9.08 4.85
CA LYS A 41 20.18 8.42 3.91
C LYS A 41 21.53 8.11 4.57
N ASN A 42 21.49 7.72 5.84
CA ASN A 42 22.68 7.49 6.65
C ASN A 42 22.88 6.00 6.91
N ILE A 43 24.12 5.55 6.75
CA ILE A 43 24.53 4.15 6.95
C ILE A 43 25.65 4.15 7.97
N GLU A 44 25.41 3.59 9.15
CA GLU A 44 26.44 3.49 10.18
C GLU A 44 27.14 2.14 10.10
N ILE A 45 28.47 2.16 10.07
CA ILE A 45 29.32 0.97 10.01
C ILE A 45 30.27 0.89 11.22
N SER A 46 30.66 -0.33 11.58
CA SER A 46 31.62 -0.63 12.66
C SER A 46 32.53 -1.78 12.26
N GLN A 47 33.80 -1.68 12.64
CA GLN A 47 34.79 -2.75 12.51
C GLN A 47 34.92 -3.58 13.79
N LEU A 48 34.24 -3.20 14.87
CA LEU A 48 34.35 -3.93 16.13
C LEU A 48 33.64 -5.27 16.06
N ASP A 49 34.36 -6.32 16.43
CA ASP A 49 33.82 -7.67 16.54
C ASP A 49 32.63 -7.77 17.52
N SER A 50 32.63 -6.96 18.58
CA SER A 50 31.53 -6.89 19.55
C SER A 50 30.21 -6.42 18.92
N ASP A 51 30.24 -5.74 17.78
CA ASP A 51 29.06 -5.26 17.08
C ASP A 51 28.60 -6.23 15.97
N LYS A 52 29.34 -7.30 15.67
CA LYS A 52 28.95 -8.35 14.69
C LYS A 52 27.55 -8.90 14.95
N ASP A 53 27.23 -9.19 16.21
CA ASP A 53 25.92 -9.73 16.57
C ASP A 53 24.78 -8.70 16.42
N LYS A 54 25.07 -7.43 16.65
CA LYS A 54 24.11 -6.34 16.42
C LYS A 54 23.87 -6.15 14.93
N ALA A 55 24.93 -6.15 14.13
CA ALA A 55 24.85 -6.07 12.68
C ALA A 55 24.05 -7.25 12.09
N LYS A 56 24.28 -8.47 12.56
CA LYS A 56 23.48 -9.65 12.16
C LYS A 56 22.00 -9.49 12.50
N LYS A 57 21.69 -8.96 13.69
CA LYS A 57 20.29 -8.70 14.10
C LYS A 57 19.66 -7.59 13.26
N ALA A 58 20.40 -6.53 12.95
CA ALA A 58 19.95 -5.44 12.09
C ALA A 58 19.64 -5.97 10.67
N LYS A 59 20.54 -6.76 10.08
CA LYS A 59 20.33 -7.41 8.78
C LYS A 59 19.07 -8.27 8.78
N LYS A 60 18.90 -9.12 9.81
CA LYS A 60 17.70 -9.97 9.92
C LYS A 60 16.41 -9.17 10.01
N LYS A 61 16.42 -8.02 10.70
CA LYS A 61 15.25 -7.14 10.77
C LYS A 61 14.90 -6.59 9.38
N VAL A 62 15.89 -6.13 8.63
CA VAL A 62 15.71 -5.62 7.27
C VAL A 62 15.18 -6.71 6.32
N ASP A 63 15.72 -7.93 6.38
CA ASP A 63 15.25 -9.05 5.56
C ASP A 63 13.80 -9.46 5.88
N THR A 64 13.36 -9.29 7.13
CA THR A 64 11.98 -9.64 7.55
C THR A 64 10.99 -8.50 7.39
N SER A 65 11.47 -7.25 7.39
CA SER A 65 10.66 -6.11 7.03
C SER A 65 10.53 -6.15 5.52
N ASN A 66 9.31 -6.33 5.01
CA ASN A 66 8.97 -6.09 3.61
C ASN A 66 9.02 -4.56 3.35
N MET A 67 10.16 -3.94 3.66
CA MET A 67 10.43 -2.53 3.51
C MET A 67 10.65 -2.31 2.02
N GLU A 68 9.64 -1.78 1.36
CA GLU A 68 9.78 -1.15 0.04
C GLU A 68 10.72 0.05 0.20
N THR A 69 12.01 -0.21 0.00
CA THR A 69 13.07 0.81 -0.05
C THR A 69 13.04 1.43 -1.43
N GLY A 70 12.18 2.43 -1.58
CA GLY A 70 11.95 3.13 -2.83
C GLY A 70 10.76 4.06 -2.68
N ALA A 71 10.93 5.32 -3.11
CA ALA A 71 9.77 6.17 -3.35
C ALA A 71 8.85 5.43 -4.34
N PRO A 72 7.54 5.29 -4.04
CA PRO A 72 6.62 4.62 -4.95
C PRO A 72 6.78 5.24 -6.33
N THR A 73 7.14 4.42 -7.30
CA THR A 73 7.43 4.95 -8.62
C THR A 73 6.11 5.44 -9.21
N LEU A 74 6.16 6.47 -10.06
CA LEU A 74 4.96 7.07 -10.67
C LEU A 74 4.07 6.03 -11.41
N GLY A 75 4.64 4.87 -11.77
CA GLY A 75 3.91 3.73 -12.32
C GLY A 75 2.95 3.06 -11.33
N GLU A 76 3.26 3.04 -10.04
CA GLU A 76 2.43 2.41 -9.01
C GLU A 76 1.27 3.31 -8.56
N MET A 77 1.44 4.64 -8.63
CA MET A 77 0.32 5.59 -8.46
C MET A 77 -0.72 5.46 -9.58
N SER A 78 -0.32 5.01 -10.77
CA SER A 78 -1.26 4.74 -11.87
C SER A 78 -2.20 3.57 -11.56
N GLY A 79 -1.79 2.64 -10.69
CA GLY A 79 -2.62 1.51 -10.25
C GLY A 79 -3.80 1.95 -9.39
N LEU A 80 -3.60 2.95 -8.52
CA LEU A 80 -4.67 3.48 -7.65
C LEU A 80 -5.74 4.28 -8.43
N ALA A 81 -5.35 4.95 -9.51
CA ALA A 81 -6.30 5.63 -10.39
C ALA A 81 -7.16 4.62 -11.16
N ALA A 82 -6.57 3.54 -11.67
CA ALA A 82 -7.30 2.45 -12.33
C ALA A 82 -8.29 1.77 -11.37
N LEU A 83 -7.88 1.52 -10.12
CA LEU A 83 -8.73 0.87 -9.12
C LEU A 83 -9.91 1.75 -8.68
N LYS A 84 -9.73 3.08 -8.64
CA LYS A 84 -10.84 4.04 -8.44
C LYS A 84 -11.82 4.05 -9.61
N ALA A 85 -11.33 4.02 -10.84
CA ALA A 85 -12.18 3.96 -12.03
C ALA A 85 -13.02 2.67 -12.06
N ASP A 86 -12.41 1.52 -11.77
CA ASP A 86 -13.10 0.22 -11.71
C ASP A 86 -14.17 0.15 -10.61
N MET A 87 -13.96 0.82 -9.47
CA MET A 87 -14.98 0.90 -8.42
C MET A 87 -16.13 1.84 -8.79
N GLU A 88 -15.86 3.00 -9.40
CA GLU A 88 -16.93 3.91 -9.85
C GLU A 88 -17.79 3.28 -10.95
N GLU A 89 -17.20 2.54 -11.89
CA GLU A 89 -17.96 1.84 -12.92
C GLU A 89 -18.82 0.72 -12.33
N LYS A 90 -18.28 -0.07 -11.39
CA LYS A 90 -19.06 -1.10 -10.69
C LYS A 90 -20.20 -0.50 -9.88
N GLU A 91 -19.99 0.60 -9.18
CA GLU A 91 -21.01 1.24 -8.37
C GLU A 91 -22.13 1.83 -9.24
N LYS A 92 -21.78 2.44 -10.38
CA LYS A 92 -22.76 2.92 -11.36
C LYS A 92 -23.56 1.78 -11.99
N ALA A 93 -22.92 0.66 -12.33
CA ALA A 93 -23.59 -0.50 -12.90
C ALA A 93 -24.58 -1.13 -11.89
N GLU A 94 -24.18 -1.29 -10.62
CA GLU A 94 -25.07 -1.82 -9.58
C GLU A 94 -26.24 -0.88 -9.27
N ALA A 95 -26.02 0.44 -9.31
CA ALA A 95 -27.08 1.43 -9.11
C ALA A 95 -28.09 1.43 -10.26
N GLN A 96 -27.61 1.25 -11.50
CA GLN A 96 -28.49 1.13 -12.67
C GLN A 96 -29.30 -0.17 -12.63
N GLU A 97 -28.68 -1.30 -12.28
CA GLU A 97 -29.37 -2.59 -12.17
C GLU A 97 -30.48 -2.55 -11.09
N LYS A 98 -30.21 -1.90 -9.95
CA LYS A 98 -31.23 -1.69 -8.89
C LYS A 98 -32.35 -0.73 -9.35
N ALA A 99 -32.03 0.29 -10.14
CA ALA A 99 -33.02 1.23 -10.66
C ALA A 99 -33.92 0.58 -11.74
N ASP A 100 -33.37 -0.26 -12.61
CA ASP A 100 -34.14 -0.98 -13.64
C ASP A 100 -34.98 -2.10 -13.03
N ALA A 101 -34.48 -2.82 -12.01
CA ALA A 101 -35.27 -3.79 -11.25
C ALA A 101 -36.46 -3.14 -10.51
N ALA A 102 -36.29 -1.91 -10.00
CA ALA A 102 -37.36 -1.16 -9.35
C ALA A 102 -38.43 -0.67 -10.35
N LYS A 103 -38.03 -0.29 -11.58
CA LYS A 103 -38.97 0.07 -12.65
C LYS A 103 -39.72 -1.15 -13.19
N ALA A 104 -39.07 -2.30 -13.33
CA ALA A 104 -39.71 -3.55 -13.73
C ALA A 104 -40.77 -4.01 -12.72
N LYS A 105 -40.52 -3.88 -11.41
CA LYS A 105 -41.52 -4.16 -10.36
C LYS A 105 -42.70 -3.19 -10.36
N LYS A 106 -42.49 -1.92 -10.71
CA LYS A 106 -43.59 -0.95 -10.84
C LYS A 106 -44.47 -1.22 -12.06
N LYS A 107 -43.89 -1.63 -13.18
CA LYS A 107 -44.64 -1.95 -14.41
C LYS A 107 -45.51 -3.20 -14.24
N ALA A 108 -45.01 -4.23 -13.53
CA ALA A 108 -45.78 -5.44 -13.23
C ALA A 108 -46.97 -5.21 -12.28
N ALA A 109 -46.94 -4.16 -11.44
CA ALA A 109 -48.03 -3.81 -10.52
C ALA A 109 -49.13 -2.93 -11.17
N GLU A 110 -48.84 -2.31 -12.32
CA GLU A 110 -49.80 -1.48 -13.05
C GLU A 110 -50.69 -2.35 -13.98
N ASP A 111 -50.13 -3.39 -14.60
CA ASP A 111 -50.90 -4.36 -15.39
C ASP A 111 -51.87 -5.22 -14.55
N THR A 112 -51.61 -5.43 -13.25
CA THR A 112 -52.54 -6.18 -12.37
C THR A 112 -53.73 -5.36 -11.86
N LYS A 113 -53.73 -4.03 -12.06
CA LYS A 113 -54.80 -3.14 -11.57
C LYS A 113 -55.85 -2.80 -12.63
N ALA A 114 -55.59 -3.14 -13.90
CA ALA A 114 -56.51 -2.89 -15.00
C ALA A 114 -57.60 -3.97 -15.18
N GLU A 115 -57.39 -5.20 -14.70
CA GLU A 115 -58.38 -6.30 -14.83
C GLU A 115 -59.43 -6.38 -13.72
N LYS A 116 -59.33 -5.59 -12.64
CA LYS A 116 -60.21 -5.74 -11.45
C LYS A 116 -61.27 -4.64 -11.29
N LYS A 117 -61.63 -3.92 -12.36
CA LYS A 117 -62.51 -2.73 -12.29
C LYS A 117 -63.89 -2.88 -12.94
N GLU A 118 -64.29 -4.06 -13.43
CA GLU A 118 -65.60 -4.26 -14.08
C GLU A 118 -66.63 -5.11 -13.29
N GLU A 119 -66.29 -5.74 -12.17
CA GLU A 119 -67.25 -6.47 -11.34
C GLU A 119 -67.25 -5.89 -9.92
N ASP A 120 -68.27 -5.12 -9.56
CA ASP A 120 -68.86 -4.90 -8.22
C ASP A 120 -69.54 -3.52 -8.05
N GLU A 121 -70.15 -2.96 -9.12
CA GLU A 121 -71.26 -2.00 -8.94
C GLU A 121 -72.58 -2.75 -8.95
N SER A 122 -72.95 -3.36 -7.82
CA SER A 122 -74.31 -3.87 -7.62
C SER A 122 -74.59 -4.15 -6.14
N SER A 123 -75.58 -3.44 -5.60
CA SER A 123 -76.41 -3.81 -4.42
C SER A 123 -75.80 -3.46 -3.05
N ASP A 124 -76.45 -2.78 -2.10
CA ASP A 124 -77.78 -2.15 -1.97
C ASP A 124 -77.78 -1.43 -0.60
N GLU A 125 -78.26 -0.18 -0.54
CA GLU A 125 -78.66 0.50 0.70
C GLU A 125 -80.08 0.05 1.05
N GLU A 126 -80.38 -0.32 2.31
CA GLU A 126 -81.65 -0.02 3.00
C GLU A 126 -81.52 -0.32 4.53
N GLU A 127 -81.63 0.73 5.37
CA GLU A 127 -82.59 0.84 6.48
C GLU A 127 -82.66 2.28 7.03
#